data_AF-A0A376RSR4-F1
#
_entry.id   AF-A0A376RSR4-F1
#
_cell.length_a   1.000
_cell.length_b   1.000
_cell.length_c   1.000
_cell.angle_alpha   90.00
_cell.angle_beta   90.00
_cell.angle_gamma   90.00
#
_symmetry.space_group_name_H-M   'P 1'
#
loop_
_entity.id
_entity.type
_entity.pdbx_description
1 polymer ?
#
loop_
_entity_poly.entity_id
_entity_poly.type
_entity_poly.pdbx_seq_one_letter_code
_entity_poly.pdbx_strand_id
1 'polypeptide(L)'
;MGRHVALDKLLGRRSQEGESWQQGAVLVSSRASYEMVQKSAMCGVEILFAVSAATTLAVEVAERCNLTLVGFCKPGRATVYTHPQRLSN
;
A
#
# COMPACT_ATOMS: atom_id res chain seq x y z
N MET A 1 16.65 -4.93 -0.11
CA MET A 1 16.61 -6.41 -0.03
C MET A 1 15.40 -6.95 0.73
N GLY A 2 14.95 -6.40 1.87
CA GLY A 2 13.86 -7.02 2.66
C GLY A 2 12.39 -6.60 2.39
N ARG A 3 12.13 -5.46 1.75
CA ARG A 3 10.76 -4.87 1.74
C ARG A 3 9.71 -5.68 0.98
N HIS A 4 10.08 -6.32 -0.13
CA HIS A 4 9.16 -7.13 -0.93
C HIS A 4 8.81 -8.41 -0.17
N VAL A 5 9.81 -9.08 0.38
CA VAL A 5 9.63 -10.29 1.21
C VAL A 5 8.79 -9.98 2.45
N ALA A 6 9.00 -8.83 3.08
CA ALA A 6 8.20 -8.40 4.22
C ALA A 6 6.72 -8.19 3.83
N LEU A 7 6.47 -7.53 2.69
CA LEU A 7 5.12 -7.37 2.16
C LEU A 7 4.48 -8.73 1.82
N ASP A 8 5.22 -9.62 1.15
CA ASP A 8 4.71 -10.95 0.78
C ASP A 8 4.32 -11.77 2.01
N LYS A 9 5.12 -11.72 3.08
CA LYS A 9 4.80 -12.37 4.36
C LYS A 9 3.54 -11.79 5.01
N LEU A 10 3.37 -10.47 4.97
CA LEU A 10 2.16 -9.80 5.47
C LEU A 10 0.93 -10.23 4.66
N LEU A 11 1.01 -10.21 3.33
CA LEU A 11 -0.09 -10.63 2.45
C LEU A 11 -0.43 -12.11 2.65
N GLY A 12 0.58 -12.96 2.80
CA GLY A 12 0.40 -14.38 3.14
C GLY A 12 -0.28 -14.58 4.49
N ARG A 13 0.10 -13.81 5.51
CA ARG A 13 -0.58 -13.85 6.82
C ARG A 13 -2.03 -13.38 6.71
N ARG A 14 -2.30 -12.28 6.01
CA ARG A 14 -3.66 -11.78 5.76
C ARG A 14 -4.52 -12.83 5.07
N SER A 15 -3.97 -13.55 4.10
CA SER A 15 -4.66 -14.65 3.43
C SER A 15 -5.05 -15.80 4.36
N GLN A 16 -4.31 -16.03 5.46
CA GLN A 16 -4.60 -17.08 6.44
C GLN A 16 -5.65 -16.67 7.47
N GLU A 17 -5.80 -15.38 7.75
CA GLU A 17 -6.77 -14.86 8.74
C GLU A 17 -8.21 -14.74 8.19
N GLY A 18 -8.42 -15.03 6.90
CA GLY A 18 -9.75 -15.13 6.29
C GLY A 18 -10.49 -13.80 6.24
N GLU A 19 -11.80 -13.81 6.55
CA GLU A 19 -12.64 -12.60 6.48
C GLU A 19 -12.32 -11.54 7.54
N SER A 20 -11.70 -11.94 8.64
CA SER A 20 -11.40 -11.05 9.77
C SER A 20 -10.43 -9.91 9.41
N TRP A 21 -9.61 -10.10 8.37
CA TRP A 21 -8.59 -9.14 7.94
C TRP A 21 -8.75 -8.69 6.48
N GLN A 22 -9.99 -8.70 5.96
CA GLN A 22 -10.28 -8.19 4.62
C GLN A 22 -10.29 -6.66 4.57
N GLN A 23 -10.64 -6.02 5.68
CA GLN A 23 -10.71 -4.57 5.80
C GLN A 23 -9.40 -3.99 6.34
N GLY A 24 -9.09 -2.75 5.95
CA GLY A 24 -7.95 -2.00 6.45
C GLY A 24 -6.95 -1.62 5.37
N ALA A 25 -5.70 -1.39 5.79
CA ALA A 25 -4.64 -0.87 4.94
C ALA A 25 -3.31 -1.59 5.20
N VAL A 26 -2.40 -1.52 4.24
CA VAL A 26 -1.02 -1.96 4.41
C VAL A 26 -0.14 -0.77 4.74
N LEU A 27 0.73 -0.91 5.74
CA LEU A 27 1.78 0.06 6.06
C LEU A 27 3.16 -0.56 5.81
N VAL A 28 3.99 0.12 5.03
CA VAL A 28 5.37 -0.30 4.75
C VAL A 28 6.37 0.75 5.21
N SER A 29 7.44 0.31 5.88
CA SER A 29 8.52 1.16 6.38
C SER A 29 9.48 1.69 5.30
N SER A 30 9.21 1.37 4.03
CA SER A 30 10.13 1.61 2.91
C SER A 30 9.52 2.55 1.86
N ARG A 31 10.26 2.79 0.77
CA ARG A 31 9.68 3.39 -0.44
C ARG A 31 8.71 2.42 -1.11
N ALA A 32 7.63 2.93 -1.69
CA ALA A 32 6.73 2.13 -2.52
C ALA A 32 7.28 1.99 -3.95
N SER A 33 7.51 0.76 -4.39
CA SER A 33 7.76 0.43 -5.80
C SER A 33 6.49 -0.04 -6.51
N TYR A 34 6.51 -0.07 -7.83
CA TYR A 34 5.38 -0.54 -8.62
C TYR A 34 4.99 -1.99 -8.31
N GLU A 35 5.99 -2.87 -8.07
CA GLU A 35 5.74 -4.28 -7.72
C GLU A 35 5.02 -4.40 -6.37
N MET A 36 5.34 -3.53 -5.41
CA MET A 36 4.67 -3.52 -4.11
C MET A 36 3.21 -3.08 -4.23
N VAL A 37 2.94 -2.07 -5.05
CA VAL A 37 1.58 -1.63 -5.37
C VAL A 37 0.81 -2.75 -6.05
N GLN A 38 1.39 -3.34 -7.10
CA GLN A 38 0.76 -4.41 -7.86
C GLN A 38 0.44 -5.62 -6.99
N LYS A 39 1.37 -6.09 -6.16
CA LYS A 39 1.13 -7.19 -5.21
C LYS A 39 0.01 -6.88 -4.23
N SER A 40 -0.01 -5.66 -3.69
CA SER A 40 -1.04 -5.22 -2.75
C SER A 40 -2.41 -5.24 -3.43
N ALA A 41 -2.53 -4.65 -4.61
CA ALA A 41 -3.76 -4.62 -5.40
C ALA A 41 -4.25 -6.03 -5.77
N MET A 42 -3.35 -6.92 -6.22
CA MET A 42 -3.66 -8.32 -6.56
C MET A 42 -4.19 -9.12 -5.36
N CYS A 43 -3.80 -8.73 -4.14
CA CYS A 43 -4.30 -9.32 -2.89
C CYS A 43 -5.52 -8.55 -2.33
N GLY A 44 -6.16 -7.69 -3.11
CA GLY A 44 -7.35 -6.94 -2.67
C GLY A 44 -7.06 -5.94 -1.55
N VAL A 45 -5.84 -5.39 -1.48
CA VAL A 45 -5.54 -4.24 -0.62
C VAL A 45 -5.95 -2.97 -1.34
N GLU A 46 -6.78 -2.16 -0.70
CA GLU A 46 -7.26 -0.92 -1.30
C GLU A 46 -6.41 0.31 -0.94
N ILE A 47 -5.66 0.25 0.17
CA ILE A 47 -4.88 1.38 0.70
C ILE A 47 -3.47 0.90 1.06
N LEU A 48 -2.46 1.57 0.50
CA LEU A 48 -1.04 1.32 0.80
C LEU A 48 -0.37 2.61 1.30
N PHE A 49 0.00 2.60 2.58
CA PHE A 49 0.81 3.64 3.21
C PHE A 49 2.29 3.27 3.16
N ALA A 50 3.12 4.20 2.71
CA ALA A 50 4.57 4.09 2.70
C ALA A 50 5.20 5.21 3.54
N VAL A 51 6.11 4.84 4.46
CA VAL A 51 6.84 5.80 5.30
C VAL A 51 7.77 6.70 4.47
N SER A 52 8.20 6.23 3.29
CA SER A 52 9.06 6.98 2.36
C SER A 52 8.34 7.31 1.04
N ALA A 53 9.09 7.81 0.05
CA ALA A 53 8.55 8.20 -1.25
C ALA A 53 8.01 7.01 -2.06
N ALA A 54 7.13 7.28 -3.03
CA ALA A 54 6.75 6.36 -4.10
C ALA A 54 7.49 6.70 -5.41
N THR A 55 7.74 5.70 -6.27
CA THR A 55 8.25 5.95 -7.63
C THR A 55 7.12 6.41 -8.56
N THR A 56 7.43 7.14 -9.62
CA THR A 56 6.42 7.56 -10.63
C THR A 56 5.60 6.37 -11.15
N LEU A 57 6.28 5.28 -11.52
CA LEU A 57 5.60 4.06 -11.97
C LEU A 57 4.71 3.42 -10.89
N ALA A 58 5.03 3.60 -9.60
CA ALA A 58 4.18 3.09 -8.52
C ALA A 58 2.87 3.87 -8.45
N VAL A 59 2.92 5.19 -8.65
CA VAL A 59 1.75 6.06 -8.72
C VAL A 59 0.88 5.69 -9.93
N GLU A 60 1.48 5.52 -11.12
CA GLU A 60 0.74 5.12 -12.33
C GLU A 60 0.05 3.75 -12.18
N VAL A 61 0.73 2.78 -11.56
CA VAL A 61 0.13 1.46 -11.29
C VAL A 61 -0.99 1.59 -10.26
N ALA A 62 -0.83 2.42 -9.22
CA ALA A 62 -1.87 2.64 -8.22
C ALA A 62 -3.12 3.28 -8.84
N GLU A 63 -2.95 4.22 -9.77
CA GLU A 63 -4.05 4.79 -10.58
C GLU A 63 -4.83 3.69 -11.33
N ARG A 64 -4.13 2.83 -12.07
CA ARG A 64 -4.77 1.77 -12.87
C ARG A 64 -5.45 0.69 -12.01
N CYS A 65 -4.92 0.46 -10.81
CA CYS A 65 -5.43 -0.56 -9.89
C CYS A 65 -6.55 -0.04 -8.97
N ASN A 66 -6.99 1.22 -9.10
CA ASN A 66 -7.89 1.85 -8.14
C ASN A 66 -7.38 1.75 -6.69
N LEU A 67 -6.06 1.82 -6.48
CA LEU A 67 -5.41 1.70 -5.17
C LEU A 67 -5.10 3.09 -4.62
N THR A 68 -5.40 3.34 -3.35
CA THR A 68 -5.03 4.57 -2.64
C THR A 68 -3.58 4.45 -2.16
N LEU A 69 -2.66 5.16 -2.83
CA LEU A 69 -1.24 5.16 -2.51
C LEU A 69 -0.86 6.42 -1.74
N VAL A 70 -0.25 6.25 -0.57
CA VAL A 70 0.16 7.34 0.29
C VAL A 70 1.64 7.21 0.62
N GLY A 71 2.43 8.26 0.42
CA GLY A 71 3.84 8.33 0.75
C GLY A 71 4.16 9.29 1.88
N PHE A 72 5.43 9.26 2.31
CA PHE A 72 5.95 10.12 3.37
C PHE A 72 5.14 10.06 4.67
N CYS A 73 4.56 8.90 4.99
CA CYS A 73 3.75 8.69 6.18
C CYS A 73 4.61 8.79 7.44
N LYS A 74 4.42 9.88 8.19
CA LYS A 74 5.09 10.20 9.45
C LYS A 74 4.07 10.80 10.42
N PRO A 75 4.35 10.88 11.73
CA PRO A 75 3.46 11.56 12.67
C PRO A 75 3.11 12.97 12.16
N GLY A 76 1.81 13.25 11.99
CA GLY A 76 1.29 14.52 11.49
C GLY A 76 1.51 14.82 10.01
N ARG A 77 1.99 13.87 9.20
CA ARG A 77 2.28 14.10 7.77
C ARG A 77 2.01 12.87 6.91
N ALA A 78 1.32 13.08 5.80
CA ALA A 78 1.14 12.10 4.74
C ALA A 78 0.98 12.82 3.39
N THR A 79 1.41 12.20 2.30
CA THR A 79 1.19 12.70 0.94
C THR A 79 0.41 11.66 0.17
N VAL A 80 -0.86 11.96 -0.11
CA VAL A 80 -1.72 11.09 -0.92
C VAL A 80 -1.39 11.30 -2.39
N TYR A 81 -1.06 10.22 -3.10
CA TYR A 81 -0.75 10.28 -4.53
C TYR A 81 -1.96 9.96 -5.40
N THR A 82 -2.77 8.98 -4.99
CA THR A 82 -3.86 8.42 -5.81
C THR A 82 -5.07 8.13 -4.95
N HIS A 83 -6.26 8.19 -5.55
CA HIS A 83 -7.55 7.80 -4.95
C HIS A 83 -7.78 8.27 -3.49
N PRO A 84 -7.77 9.59 -3.21
CA PRO A 84 -7.94 10.11 -1.84
C PRO A 84 -9.32 9.84 -1.23
N GLN A 85 -10.30 9.40 -2.02
CA GLN A 85 -11.70 9.26 -1.61
C GLN A 85 -11.92 8.23 -0.49
N ARG A 86 -10.95 7.33 -0.25
CA ARG A 86 -11.00 6.35 0.86
C ARG A 86 -10.50 6.89 2.20
N LEU A 87 -10.02 8.14 2.25
CA LEU A 87 -9.46 8.75 3.44
C LEU A 87 -10.37 9.88 3.95
N SER A 88 -10.44 10.03 5.27
CA SER A 88 -11.09 11.15 5.95
C SER A 88 -10.04 11.97 6.70
N ASN A 89 -10.36 13.24 6.96
CA ASN A 89 -9.54 14.16 7.74
C ASN A 89 -9.83 14.06 9.24
#